data_AF-A0A2D4N944-F1
#
_entry.id   AF-A0A2D4N944-F1
#
_cell.length_a   1.000
_cell.length_b   1.000
_cell.length_c   1.000
_cell.angle_alpha   90.00
_cell.angle_beta   90.00
_cell.angle_gamma   90.00
#
_symmetry.space_group_name_H-M   'P 1'
#
loop_
_entity.id
_entity.type
_entity.pdbx_description
1 polymer ?
#
loop_
_entity_poly.entity_id
_entity_poly.type
_entity_poly.pdbx_seq_one_letter_code
_entity_poly.pdbx_strand_id
1 'polypeptide(L)'
;MSTLLNLEGRKKYRWAKDKVLKRRFPDNAQGALKNRAQAAVEADPQWDPANAQHMTLLHQYHQLCLEALREAAVRLVNYNVVTNVWQENTETPASFLARLIEAYKVNTGINIEDPQNHVLLIERF
;
A
#
# COMPACT_ATOMS: atom_id res chain seq x y z
N MET A 1 -13.05 3.42 -11.67
CA MET A 1 -11.67 3.66 -11.18
C MET A 1 -10.77 4.46 -12.15
N SER A 2 -11.09 4.59 -13.45
CA SER A 2 -10.21 5.29 -14.42
C SER A 2 -9.97 6.78 -14.16
N THR A 3 -10.85 7.46 -13.43
CA THR A 3 -10.83 8.93 -13.25
C THR A 3 -10.13 9.43 -11.98
N LEU A 4 -9.91 8.56 -10.98
CA LEU A 4 -9.36 8.97 -9.67
C LEU A 4 -7.88 8.63 -9.46
N LEU A 5 -7.32 7.71 -10.25
CA LEU A 5 -5.93 7.27 -10.15
C LEU A 5 -5.17 7.58 -11.45
N ASN A 6 -3.99 8.16 -11.32
CA ASN A 6 -3.05 8.30 -12.44
C ASN A 6 -2.55 6.93 -12.92
N LEU A 7 -1.80 6.88 -14.03
CA LEU A 7 -1.34 5.62 -14.62
C LEU A 7 -0.54 4.75 -13.65
N GLU A 8 0.34 5.35 -12.86
CA GLU A 8 1.17 4.64 -11.88
C GLU A 8 0.33 4.09 -10.73
N GLY A 9 -0.58 4.89 -10.17
CA GLY A 9 -1.53 4.49 -9.14
C GLY A 9 -2.40 3.32 -9.60
N ARG A 10 -2.83 3.30 -10.87
CA ARG A 10 -3.56 2.16 -11.45
C ARG A 10 -2.72 0.89 -11.55
N LYS A 11 -1.42 1.00 -11.86
CA LYS A 11 -0.50 -0.16 -11.88
C LYS A 11 -0.31 -0.70 -10.46
N LYS A 12 -0.06 0.17 -9.48
CA LYS A 12 0.08 -0.21 -8.06
C LYS A 12 -1.18 -0.85 -7.51
N TYR A 13 -2.34 -0.27 -7.79
CA TYR A 13 -3.63 -0.84 -7.41
C TYR A 13 -3.84 -2.24 -8.01
N ARG A 14 -3.55 -2.44 -9.30
CA ARG A 14 -3.70 -3.76 -9.94
C ARG A 14 -2.78 -4.82 -9.31
N TRP A 15 -1.52 -4.47 -9.06
CA TRP A 15 -0.59 -5.34 -8.36
C TRP A 15 -1.09 -5.70 -6.95
N ALA A 16 -1.53 -4.69 -6.19
CA ALA A 16 -2.05 -4.86 -4.84
C ALA A 16 -3.33 -5.70 -4.81
N LYS A 17 -4.24 -5.48 -5.77
CA LYS A 17 -5.46 -6.29 -5.96
C LYS A 17 -5.11 -7.76 -6.15
N ASP A 18 -4.14 -8.08 -7.01
CA ASP A 18 -3.69 -9.47 -7.22
C ASP A 18 -3.10 -10.08 -5.95
N LYS A 19 -2.29 -9.31 -5.21
CA LYS A 19 -1.71 -9.73 -3.92
C LYS A 19 -2.79 -10.03 -2.89
N VAL A 20 -3.79 -9.16 -2.73
CA VAL A 20 -4.90 -9.36 -1.79
C VAL A 20 -5.76 -10.56 -2.21
N LEU A 21 -6.01 -10.74 -3.51
CA LEU A 21 -6.76 -11.89 -4.02
C LEU A 21 -6.06 -13.22 -3.71
N LYS A 22 -4.75 -13.32 -3.94
CA LYS A 22 -3.94 -14.51 -3.58
C LYS A 22 -3.99 -14.80 -2.08
N ARG A 23 -3.98 -13.75 -1.25
CA ARG A 23 -4.09 -13.87 0.21
C ARG A 23 -5.47 -14.37 0.66
N ARG A 24 -6.55 -13.87 0.04
CA ARG A 24 -7.94 -14.25 0.36
C ARG A 24 -8.31 -15.64 -0.18
N PHE A 25 -7.77 -16.01 -1.33
CA PHE A 25 -8.07 -17.26 -2.04
C PHE A 25 -6.75 -17.94 -2.43
N PRO A 26 -6.09 -18.63 -1.47
CA PRO A 26 -4.83 -19.32 -1.74
C PRO A 26 -5.05 -20.48 -2.72
N ASP A 27 -4.07 -20.72 -3.60
CA ASP A 27 -4.20 -21.64 -4.74
C ASP A 27 -4.47 -23.11 -4.33
N ASN A 28 -4.19 -23.47 -3.08
CA ASN A 28 -4.42 -24.80 -2.51
C ASN A 28 -5.83 -25.01 -1.94
N ALA A 29 -6.68 -23.98 -1.88
CA ALA A 29 -8.04 -24.10 -1.34
C ALA A 29 -9.04 -24.55 -2.41
N GLN A 30 -9.94 -25.45 -2.04
CA GLN A 30 -11.00 -25.96 -2.92
C GLN A 30 -11.91 -24.81 -3.37
N GLY A 31 -12.10 -24.65 -4.69
CA GLY A 31 -12.89 -23.56 -5.26
C GLY A 31 -12.20 -22.19 -5.28
N ALA A 32 -10.94 -22.07 -4.87
CA ALA A 32 -10.21 -20.80 -4.84
C ALA A 32 -10.17 -20.07 -6.18
N LEU A 33 -9.96 -20.80 -7.29
CA LEU A 33 -9.94 -20.23 -8.63
C LEU A 33 -11.29 -19.62 -9.03
N LYS A 34 -12.40 -20.31 -8.71
CA LYS A 34 -13.75 -19.83 -8.99
C LYS A 34 -14.09 -18.60 -8.14
N ASN A 35 -13.79 -18.66 -6.84
CA ASN A 35 -14.05 -17.56 -5.91
C ASN A 35 -13.20 -16.33 -6.26
N ARG A 36 -11.94 -16.56 -6.65
CA ARG A 36 -11.05 -15.50 -7.13
C ARG A 36 -11.55 -14.87 -8.42
N ALA A 37 -12.02 -15.65 -9.39
CA ALA A 37 -12.61 -15.11 -10.61
C ALA A 37 -13.88 -14.27 -10.33
N GLN A 38 -14.74 -14.73 -9.40
CA GLN A 38 -15.92 -13.99 -8.96
C GLN A 38 -15.60 -12.70 -8.18
N ALA A 39 -14.47 -12.65 -7.47
CA ALA A 39 -14.04 -11.46 -6.74
C ALA A 39 -13.22 -10.49 -7.60
N ALA A 40 -12.48 -10.99 -8.60
CA ALA A 40 -11.53 -10.22 -9.41
C ALA A 40 -12.16 -9.43 -10.57
N VAL A 41 -13.49 -9.41 -10.66
CA VAL A 41 -14.26 -8.85 -11.77
C VAL A 41 -13.74 -7.46 -12.16
N GLU A 42 -13.44 -7.30 -13.46
CA GLU A 42 -12.92 -6.04 -14.03
C GLU A 42 -13.96 -5.29 -14.87
N ALA A 43 -14.95 -5.99 -15.40
CA ALA A 43 -16.08 -5.44 -16.14
C ALA A 43 -17.31 -5.30 -15.22
N ASP A 44 -18.37 -4.64 -15.68
CA ASP A 44 -19.62 -4.60 -14.90
C ASP A 44 -20.23 -6.02 -14.79
N PRO A 45 -20.36 -6.61 -13.59
CA PRO A 45 -20.94 -7.93 -13.42
C PRO A 45 -22.48 -7.93 -13.46
N GLN A 46 -23.14 -6.77 -13.60
CA GLN A 46 -24.61 -6.63 -13.57
C GLN A 46 -25.24 -7.18 -12.27
N TRP A 47 -24.55 -7.03 -11.14
CA TRP A 47 -25.07 -7.45 -9.84
C TRP A 47 -26.26 -6.59 -9.42
N ASP A 48 -27.43 -7.22 -9.36
CA ASP A 48 -28.66 -6.63 -8.83
C ASP A 48 -28.63 -6.51 -7.29
N PRO A 49 -28.66 -5.30 -6.70
CA PRO A 49 -28.69 -5.11 -5.26
C PRO A 49 -29.93 -5.67 -4.56
N ALA A 50 -31.04 -5.87 -5.27
CA ALA A 50 -32.25 -6.49 -4.72
C ALA A 50 -32.08 -8.01 -4.47
N ASN A 51 -31.08 -8.63 -5.10
CA ASN A 51 -30.73 -10.02 -4.87
C ASN A 51 -29.70 -10.14 -3.73
N ALA A 52 -30.05 -10.87 -2.67
CA ALA A 52 -29.20 -11.05 -1.50
C ALA A 52 -27.81 -11.65 -1.81
N GLN A 53 -27.72 -12.55 -2.80
CA GLN A 53 -26.44 -13.14 -3.22
C GLN A 53 -25.57 -12.10 -3.93
N HIS A 54 -26.16 -11.30 -4.81
CA HIS A 54 -25.46 -10.21 -5.50
C HIS A 54 -25.02 -9.11 -4.53
N MET A 55 -25.84 -8.78 -3.53
CA MET A 55 -25.46 -7.84 -2.48
C MET A 55 -24.24 -8.35 -1.68
N THR A 56 -24.19 -9.64 -1.40
CA THR A 56 -23.01 -10.27 -0.77
C THR A 56 -21.76 -10.12 -1.65
N LEU A 57 -21.88 -10.33 -2.96
CA LEU A 57 -20.76 -10.17 -3.91
C LEU A 57 -20.32 -8.69 -4.00
N LEU A 58 -21.25 -7.75 -4.02
CA LEU A 58 -20.97 -6.31 -3.96
C LEU A 58 -20.16 -5.92 -2.72
N HIS A 59 -20.55 -6.42 -1.55
CA HIS A 59 -19.80 -6.18 -0.31
C HIS A 59 -18.38 -6.76 -0.38
N GLN A 60 -18.22 -7.99 -0.86
CA GLN A 60 -16.92 -8.62 -1.01
C GLN A 60 -16.01 -7.84 -1.98
N TYR A 61 -16.57 -7.38 -3.10
CA TYR A 61 -15.87 -6.55 -4.06
C TYR A 61 -15.44 -5.21 -3.47
N HIS A 62 -16.34 -4.53 -2.74
CA HIS A 62 -16.02 -3.26 -2.09
C HIS A 62 -14.88 -3.42 -1.07
N GLN A 63 -14.94 -4.46 -0.23
CA GLN A 63 -13.86 -4.75 0.73
C GLN A 63 -12.53 -5.05 0.03
N LEU A 64 -12.55 -5.82 -1.06
CA LEU A 64 -11.36 -6.08 -1.87
C LEU A 64 -10.77 -4.79 -2.43
N CYS A 65 -11.61 -3.88 -2.98
CA CYS A 65 -11.14 -2.60 -3.49
C CYS A 65 -10.47 -1.76 -2.40
N LEU A 66 -11.06 -1.67 -1.20
CA LEU A 66 -10.50 -0.91 -0.09
C LEU A 66 -9.18 -1.51 0.39
N GLU A 67 -9.09 -2.83 0.53
CA GLU A 67 -7.84 -3.50 0.92
C GLU A 67 -6.74 -3.31 -0.12
N ALA A 68 -7.06 -3.48 -1.41
CA ALA A 68 -6.12 -3.26 -2.48
C ALA A 68 -5.65 -1.79 -2.57
N LEU A 69 -6.54 -0.83 -2.29
CA LEU A 69 -6.15 0.59 -2.20
C LEU A 69 -5.23 0.85 -1.01
N ARG A 70 -5.52 0.29 0.16
CA ARG A 70 -4.66 0.42 1.35
C ARG A 70 -3.27 -0.19 1.10
N GLU A 71 -3.23 -1.38 0.50
CA GLU A 71 -2.00 -2.06 0.14
C GLU A 71 -1.21 -1.30 -0.94
N ALA A 72 -1.89 -0.71 -1.94
CA ALA A 72 -1.25 0.11 -2.97
C ALA A 72 -0.81 1.49 -2.46
N ALA A 73 -1.44 1.99 -1.40
CA ALA A 73 -1.09 3.25 -0.75
C ALA A 73 0.15 3.13 0.14
N VAL A 74 0.56 1.91 0.50
CA VAL A 74 1.85 1.67 1.15
C VAL A 74 2.94 2.22 0.23
N ARG A 75 3.56 3.33 0.63
CA ARG A 75 4.63 3.97 -0.13
C ARG A 75 5.74 2.93 -0.33
N LEU A 76 6.18 2.73 -1.57
CA LEU A 76 7.45 2.06 -1.83
C LEU A 76 8.50 2.82 -1.03
N VAL A 77 9.04 2.16 -0.03
CA VAL A 77 9.99 2.74 0.91
C VAL A 77 11.17 3.28 0.11
N ASN A 78 11.27 4.60 -0.03
CA ASN A 78 12.33 5.22 -0.80
C ASN A 78 13.50 5.57 0.13
N TYR A 79 14.26 4.54 0.50
CA TYR A 79 15.47 4.72 1.31
C TYR A 79 16.54 5.55 0.61
N ASN A 80 16.56 5.62 -0.74
CA ASN A 80 17.56 6.41 -1.46
C ASN A 80 17.46 7.91 -1.16
N VAL A 81 16.24 8.43 -0.99
CA VAL A 81 16.07 9.84 -0.60
C VAL A 81 16.60 10.08 0.80
N VAL A 82 16.37 9.14 1.70
CA VAL A 82 16.85 9.20 3.09
C VAL A 82 18.37 9.07 3.18
N THR A 83 18.98 8.15 2.40
CA THR A 83 20.44 7.97 2.37
C THR A 83 21.18 9.17 1.81
N ASN A 84 20.51 9.99 0.99
CA ASN A 84 21.08 11.19 0.40
C ASN A 84 20.93 12.43 1.29
N VAL A 85 20.34 12.31 2.48
CA VAL A 85 20.31 13.38 3.47
C VAL A 85 21.66 13.36 4.21
N TRP A 86 22.53 14.30 3.84
CA TRP A 86 23.82 14.52 4.51
C TRP A 86 23.77 15.78 5.37
N GLN A 87 24.58 15.80 6.43
CA GLN A 87 24.75 17.00 7.25
C GLN A 87 25.58 18.02 6.47
N GLU A 88 25.06 19.23 6.34
CA GLU A 88 25.80 20.31 5.69
C GLU A 88 26.86 20.90 6.63
N ASN A 89 27.95 21.45 6.08
CA ASN A 89 29.08 21.95 6.88
C ASN A 89 28.69 23.05 7.89
N THR A 90 27.67 23.85 7.59
CA THR A 90 27.20 24.94 8.45
C THR A 90 26.00 24.55 9.32
N GLU A 91 25.54 23.31 9.21
CA GLU A 91 24.32 22.86 9.85
C GLU A 91 24.60 22.27 11.23
N THR A 92 23.76 22.63 12.19
CA THR A 92 23.84 22.06 13.53
C THR A 92 23.36 20.60 13.52
N PRO A 93 23.92 19.72 14.37
CA PRO A 93 23.47 18.33 14.46
C PRO A 93 21.96 18.18 14.71
N ALA A 94 21.36 19.12 15.46
CA ALA A 94 19.91 19.12 15.73
C ALA A 94 19.08 19.43 14.47
N SER A 95 19.54 20.39 13.65
CA SER A 95 18.88 20.73 12.39
C SER A 95 18.96 19.57 11.38
N PHE A 96 20.12 18.90 11.32
CA PHE A 96 20.31 17.72 10.49
C PHE A 96 19.37 16.58 10.91
N LEU A 97 19.32 16.27 12.21
CA LEU A 97 18.42 15.25 12.76
C LEU A 97 16.95 15.52 12.39
N ALA A 98 16.49 16.77 12.51
CA ALA A 98 15.12 17.13 12.16
C ALA A 98 14.79 16.87 10.69
N ARG A 99 15.71 17.20 9.75
CA ARG A 99 15.54 16.88 8.33
C ARG A 99 15.53 15.38 8.06
N LEU A 100 16.38 14.63 8.75
CA LEU A 100 16.46 13.19 8.61
C LEU A 100 15.17 12.51 9.09
N ILE A 101 14.63 12.90 10.25
CA ILE A 101 13.34 12.42 10.78
C ILE A 101 12.20 12.69 9.78
N GLU A 102 12.11 13.92 9.27
CA GLU A 102 11.10 14.26 8.27
C GLU A 102 11.29 13.47 6.96
N ALA A 103 12.54 13.24 6.52
CA ALA A 103 12.81 12.44 5.34
C ALA A 103 12.34 10.98 5.50
N TYR A 104 12.56 10.34 6.65
CA TYR A 104 12.02 9.01 6.93
C TYR A 104 10.49 9.02 6.93
N LYS A 105 9.88 9.94 7.67
CA LYS A 105 8.40 10.05 7.75
C LYS A 105 7.76 10.23 6.37
N VAL A 106 8.33 11.09 5.52
CA VAL A 106 7.78 11.37 4.18
C VAL A 106 8.08 10.23 3.19
N ASN A 107 9.29 9.67 3.18
CA ASN A 107 9.71 8.78 2.09
C ASN A 107 9.58 7.28 2.41
N THR A 108 9.55 6.91 3.69
CA THR A 108 9.48 5.50 4.13
C THR A 108 8.22 5.20 4.92
N GLY A 109 7.63 6.22 5.55
CA GLY A 109 6.51 6.04 6.48
C GLY A 109 6.92 5.42 7.83
N ILE A 110 8.23 5.27 8.07
CA ILE A 110 8.78 4.78 9.34
C ILE A 110 8.78 5.92 10.34
N ASN A 111 8.23 5.67 11.54
CA ASN A 111 8.32 6.62 12.63
C ASN A 111 9.65 6.46 13.37
N ILE A 112 10.60 7.35 13.08
CA ILE A 112 11.93 7.34 13.72
C ILE A 112 11.89 7.76 15.19
N GLU A 113 10.81 8.41 15.65
CA GLU A 113 10.69 8.75 17.07
C GLU A 113 10.38 7.51 17.93
N ASP A 114 9.92 6.41 17.33
CA ASP A 114 9.77 5.12 18.02
C ASP A 114 11.15 4.56 18.41
N PRO A 115 11.41 4.26 19.70
CA PRO A 115 12.68 3.72 20.17
C PRO A 115 13.17 2.49 19.40
N GLN A 116 12.28 1.65 18.88
CA GLN A 116 12.68 0.47 18.09
C GLN A 116 13.36 0.84 16.77
N ASN A 117 13.07 2.03 16.24
CA ASN A 117 13.61 2.50 14.96
C ASN A 117 14.87 3.38 15.13
N HIS A 118 15.29 3.69 16.35
CA HIS A 118 16.47 4.54 16.62
C HIS A 118 17.77 3.92 16.08
N VAL A 119 17.81 2.59 15.92
CA VAL A 119 18.95 1.89 15.29
C VAL A 119 19.25 2.43 13.88
N LEU A 120 18.23 2.90 13.15
CA LEU A 120 18.37 3.45 11.81
C LEU A 120 19.05 4.82 11.79
N LEU A 121 19.11 5.52 12.93
CA LEU A 121 19.82 6.79 13.09
C LEU A 121 21.31 6.58 13.32
N ILE A 122 21.69 5.50 14.01
CA ILE A 122 23.09 5.25 14.41
C ILE A 122 24.01 5.11 13.19
N GLU A 123 23.50 4.59 12.07
CA GLU A 123 24.27 4.48 10.82
C GLU A 123 24.45 5.82 10.07
N ARG A 124 23.87 6.92 10.56
CA ARG A 124 23.84 8.23 9.88
C ARG A 124 24.67 9.32 10.53
N PHE A 125 25.22 9.07 11.72
CA PHE A 125 26.08 9.97 12.48
C PHE A 125 27.44 9.30 12.72
#